data_AF-A0AAD4CM18-F1
#
_entry.id   AF-A0AAD4CM18-F1
#
_cell.length_a   1.000
_cell.length_b   1.000
_cell.length_c   1.000
_cell.angle_alpha   90.00
_cell.angle_beta   90.00
_cell.angle_gamma   90.00
#
_symmetry.space_group_name_H-M   'P 1'
#
loop_
_entity.id
_entity.type
_entity.pdbx_description
1 polymer ?
#
loop_
_entity_poly.entity_id
_entity_poly.type
_entity_poly.pdbx_seq_one_letter_code
_entity_poly.pdbx_strand_id
1 'polypeptide(L)'
;MVSFIASLVTAVLAAHAATATSTPTVGPQHCHAAGEFGNHADVLARVQQFGASMACRKKGGPISSGDSPLPWFVTGANVQPGYHYEISWVDGCEGESQNSLTPVEGATCDDLLIGSWKNCNNDGAGGWIDAGCVRYKFWPSS
;
A
#
# COMPACT_ATOMS: atom_id res chain seq x y z
N MET A 1 61.16 -27.13 -11.72
CA MET A 1 59.83 -27.64 -11.32
C MET A 1 59.71 -27.36 -9.84
N VAL A 2 58.87 -26.49 -9.29
CA VAL A 2 57.50 -26.00 -9.58
C VAL A 2 57.46 -24.54 -9.07
N SER A 3 57.26 -23.53 -9.92
CA SER A 3 55.98 -22.90 -10.35
C SER A 3 55.44 -21.77 -9.45
N PHE A 4 55.69 -20.54 -9.94
CA PHE A 4 54.89 -19.31 -10.01
C PHE A 4 53.93 -18.78 -8.90
N ILE A 5 54.26 -17.56 -8.41
CA ILE A 5 53.52 -16.27 -8.38
C ILE A 5 52.02 -16.25 -7.97
N ALA A 6 51.67 -15.45 -6.95
CA ALA A 6 50.90 -14.19 -7.07
C ALA A 6 50.10 -13.85 -5.79
N SER A 7 50.43 -12.70 -5.21
CA SER A 7 49.59 -11.96 -4.28
C SER A 7 48.34 -11.44 -5.01
N LEU A 8 47.15 -11.57 -4.42
CA LEU A 8 45.95 -10.92 -4.94
C LEU A 8 45.20 -10.21 -3.81
N VAL A 9 45.32 -8.89 -3.86
CA VAL A 9 44.44 -7.91 -3.24
C VAL A 9 43.01 -8.15 -3.76
N THR A 10 42.02 -8.21 -2.88
CA THR A 10 40.63 -8.05 -3.29
C THR A 10 40.00 -6.96 -2.43
N ALA A 11 40.14 -5.72 -2.91
CA ALA A 11 39.24 -4.65 -2.55
C ALA A 11 37.86 -5.01 -3.16
N VAL A 12 36.84 -5.18 -2.32
CA VAL A 12 35.46 -5.20 -2.81
C VAL A 12 34.86 -3.85 -2.48
N LEU A 13 34.63 -3.12 -3.57
CA LEU A 13 33.96 -1.84 -3.71
C LEU A 13 32.83 -1.66 -2.69
N ALA A 14 32.87 -0.54 -1.98
CA ALA A 14 31.67 0.17 -1.59
C ALA A 14 30.93 0.58 -2.88
N ALA A 15 30.06 -0.29 -3.38
CA ALA A 15 29.07 0.08 -4.36
C ALA A 15 28.07 1.00 -3.65
N HIS A 16 28.34 2.31 -3.75
CA HIS A 16 27.34 3.33 -3.59
C HIS A 16 26.21 2.99 -4.56
N ALA A 17 25.12 2.42 -4.04
CA ALA A 17 23.85 2.43 -4.75
C ALA A 17 23.49 3.91 -4.92
N ALA A 18 23.76 4.44 -6.11
CA ALA A 18 23.17 5.68 -6.53
C ALA A 18 21.65 5.49 -6.42
N THR A 19 21.05 6.15 -5.44
CA THR A 19 19.60 6.27 -5.31
C THR A 19 19.09 6.95 -6.57
N ALA A 20 18.71 6.15 -7.57
CA ALA A 20 17.96 6.65 -8.69
C ALA A 20 16.62 7.12 -8.13
N THR A 21 16.44 8.43 -8.01
CA THR A 21 15.16 9.05 -7.66
C THR A 21 14.20 8.84 -8.83
N SER A 22 13.72 7.61 -9.03
CA SER A 22 12.65 7.33 -9.98
C SER A 22 11.40 8.04 -9.50
N THR A 23 10.75 8.78 -10.40
CA THR A 23 9.46 9.41 -10.12
C THR A 23 8.50 8.35 -9.56
N PRO A 24 7.91 8.57 -8.38
CA PRO A 24 6.90 7.67 -7.82
C PRO A 24 5.74 7.45 -8.81
N THR A 25 5.33 6.19 -8.98
CA THR A 25 4.23 5.80 -9.89
C THR A 25 3.22 4.90 -9.17
N VAL A 26 2.01 4.80 -9.72
CA VAL A 26 1.02 3.81 -9.28
C VAL A 26 1.44 2.44 -9.79
N GLY A 27 1.56 1.48 -8.88
CA GLY A 27 1.87 0.08 -9.17
C GLY A 27 0.66 -0.73 -9.65
N PRO A 28 0.82 -2.04 -9.84
CA PRO A 28 -0.28 -2.92 -10.23
C PRO A 28 -1.32 -3.06 -9.10
N GLN A 29 -2.58 -3.31 -9.50
CA GLN A 29 -3.64 -3.69 -8.56
C GLN A 29 -3.38 -5.10 -8.02
N HIS A 30 -3.48 -5.26 -6.70
CA HIS A 30 -3.49 -6.56 -6.04
C HIS A 30 -4.86 -6.80 -5.41
N CYS A 31 -5.38 -8.02 -5.52
CA CYS A 31 -6.69 -8.38 -5.00
C CYS A 31 -6.56 -9.50 -3.99
N HIS A 32 -7.36 -9.41 -2.92
CA HIS A 32 -7.54 -10.49 -1.97
C HIS A 32 -8.24 -11.69 -2.62
N ALA A 33 -8.11 -12.87 -2.03
CA ALA A 33 -8.94 -14.00 -2.42
C ALA A 33 -10.40 -13.75 -2.00
N ALA A 34 -11.37 -14.18 -2.81
CA ALA A 34 -12.79 -13.88 -2.57
C ALA A 34 -13.30 -14.33 -1.18
N GLY A 35 -12.80 -15.46 -0.67
CA GLY A 35 -13.16 -15.99 0.65
C GLY A 35 -12.16 -15.66 1.77
N GLU A 36 -11.17 -14.80 1.53
CA GLU A 36 -10.07 -14.53 2.48
C GLU A 36 -10.58 -14.04 3.85
N PHE A 37 -11.68 -13.29 3.85
CA PHE A 37 -12.26 -12.68 5.05
C PHE A 37 -13.56 -13.35 5.51
N GLY A 38 -13.81 -14.58 5.05
CA GLY A 38 -15.03 -15.32 5.36
C GLY A 38 -16.28 -14.69 4.75
N ASN A 39 -17.46 -15.10 5.26
CA ASN A 39 -18.73 -14.60 4.76
C ASN A 39 -18.98 -13.19 5.26
N HIS A 40 -19.18 -12.25 4.36
CA HIS A 40 -19.51 -10.88 4.68
C HIS A 40 -20.71 -10.44 3.84
N ALA A 41 -21.46 -9.44 4.31
CA ALA A 41 -22.52 -8.85 3.49
C ALA A 41 -21.90 -8.05 2.32
N ASP A 42 -22.73 -7.66 1.36
CA ASP A 42 -22.28 -6.88 0.21
C ASP A 42 -21.64 -5.55 0.64
N VAL A 43 -20.49 -5.25 0.04
CA VAL A 43 -19.83 -3.95 0.19
C VAL A 43 -20.64 -2.89 -0.56
N LEU A 44 -21.27 -2.00 0.18
CA LEU A 44 -22.07 -0.91 -0.35
C LEU A 44 -21.18 0.24 -0.81
N ALA A 45 -21.29 0.61 -2.09
CA ALA A 45 -20.49 1.67 -2.71
C ALA A 45 -20.50 3.00 -1.93
N ARG A 46 -21.67 3.39 -1.40
CA ARG A 46 -21.81 4.62 -0.60
C ARG A 46 -20.95 4.58 0.68
N VAL A 47 -20.97 3.46 1.39
CA VAL A 47 -20.21 3.30 2.64
C VAL A 47 -18.72 3.20 2.32
N GLN A 48 -18.38 2.53 1.22
CA GLN A 48 -17.01 2.41 0.76
C GLN A 48 -16.40 3.78 0.44
N GLN A 49 -17.10 4.61 -0.34
CA GLN A 49 -16.66 5.97 -0.68
C GLN A 49 -16.54 6.86 0.56
N PHE A 50 -17.52 6.79 1.46
CA PHE A 50 -17.48 7.56 2.71
C PHE A 50 -16.31 7.13 3.60
N GLY A 51 -16.10 5.82 3.76
CA GLY A 51 -15.04 5.27 4.59
C GLY A 51 -13.65 5.59 4.05
N ALA A 52 -13.44 5.44 2.74
CA ALA A 52 -12.20 5.85 2.08
C ALA A 52 -11.93 7.35 2.32
N SER A 53 -12.92 8.22 2.09
CA SER A 53 -12.73 9.66 2.28
C SER A 53 -12.43 10.02 3.75
N MET A 54 -13.05 9.32 4.69
CA MET A 54 -12.78 9.53 6.11
C MET A 54 -11.39 9.02 6.51
N ALA A 55 -10.95 7.88 5.99
CA ALA A 55 -9.59 7.37 6.19
C ALA A 55 -8.56 8.40 5.74
N CYS A 56 -8.69 8.90 4.50
CA CYS A 56 -7.80 9.91 3.94
C CYS A 56 -7.81 11.22 4.76
N ARG A 57 -8.99 11.78 5.04
CA ARG A 57 -9.09 13.07 5.75
C ARG A 57 -8.66 13.02 7.22
N LYS A 58 -8.83 11.87 7.89
CA LYS A 58 -8.54 11.74 9.33
C LYS A 58 -7.16 11.17 9.63
N LYS A 59 -6.60 10.40 8.70
CA LYS A 59 -5.33 9.68 8.91
C LYS A 59 -4.24 10.07 7.93
N GLY A 60 -4.60 10.53 6.72
CA GLY A 60 -3.62 10.89 5.71
C GLY A 60 -2.73 12.07 6.11
N GLY A 61 -1.59 12.16 5.43
CA GLY A 61 -0.50 13.10 5.71
C GLY A 61 0.85 12.51 5.32
N PRO A 62 1.96 13.15 5.76
CA PRO A 62 3.29 12.60 5.58
C PRO A 62 3.42 11.21 6.21
N ILE A 63 4.03 10.28 5.47
CA ILE A 63 4.36 8.92 5.93
C ILE A 63 5.74 8.54 5.39
N SER A 64 6.46 7.72 6.13
CA SER A 64 7.84 7.33 5.85
C SER A 64 8.17 5.94 6.37
N SER A 65 9.36 5.45 6.02
CA SER A 65 9.88 4.18 6.53
C SER A 65 9.95 4.21 8.06
N GLY A 66 9.32 3.20 8.69
CA GLY A 66 9.27 3.05 10.15
C GLY A 66 8.01 3.60 10.82
N ASP A 67 7.19 4.35 10.08
CA ASP A 67 5.86 4.73 10.58
C ASP A 67 4.95 3.51 10.70
N SER A 68 4.12 3.49 11.74
CA SER A 68 3.11 2.45 11.90
C SER A 68 2.01 2.60 10.84
N PRO A 69 1.38 1.50 10.39
CA PRO A 69 0.20 1.57 9.55
C PRO A 69 -0.89 2.46 10.15
N LEU A 70 -1.64 3.12 9.28
CA LEU A 70 -2.69 4.06 9.62
C LEU A 70 -4.06 3.42 9.37
N PRO A 71 -4.61 2.68 10.35
CA PRO A 71 -5.88 2.01 10.18
C PRO A 71 -7.05 2.99 10.29
N TRP A 72 -8.10 2.69 9.52
CA TRP A 72 -9.42 3.29 9.66
C TRP A 72 -10.48 2.20 9.54
N PHE A 73 -11.50 2.29 10.39
CA PHE A 73 -12.56 1.29 10.44
C PHE A 73 -13.91 1.97 10.49
N VAL A 74 -14.83 1.51 9.65
CA VAL A 74 -16.22 1.96 9.65
C VAL A 74 -17.12 0.79 10.02
N THR A 75 -17.82 0.93 11.15
CA THR A 75 -19.01 0.14 11.49
C THR A 75 -20.08 1.04 12.09
N GLY A 76 -21.31 0.56 12.00
CA GLY A 76 -22.44 1.06 12.78
C GLY A 76 -23.35 -0.13 13.08
N ALA A 77 -24.23 -0.01 14.07
CA ALA A 77 -25.08 -1.11 14.56
C ALA A 77 -25.90 -1.87 13.47
N ASN A 78 -26.02 -1.29 12.26
CA ASN A 78 -26.73 -1.85 11.12
C ASN A 78 -25.91 -1.89 9.82
N VAL A 79 -24.61 -1.57 9.86
CA VAL A 79 -23.74 -1.58 8.67
C VAL A 79 -22.90 -2.84 8.73
N GLN A 80 -23.36 -3.85 8.01
CA GLN A 80 -22.58 -5.01 7.63
C GLN A 80 -22.31 -4.94 6.13
N PRO A 81 -21.09 -5.25 5.65
CA PRO A 81 -19.94 -5.73 6.43
C PRO A 81 -19.27 -4.61 7.25
N GLY A 82 -18.31 -4.94 8.11
CA GLY A 82 -17.33 -3.98 8.61
C GLY A 82 -16.37 -3.56 7.48
N TYR A 83 -15.98 -2.29 7.41
CA TYR A 83 -15.12 -1.76 6.34
C TYR A 83 -13.78 -1.34 6.92
N HIS A 84 -12.72 -2.06 6.58
CA HIS A 84 -11.35 -1.76 7.00
C HIS A 84 -10.59 -1.06 5.89
N TYR A 85 -9.84 -0.04 6.27
CA TYR A 85 -8.93 0.69 5.40
C TYR A 85 -7.59 0.80 6.10
N GLU A 86 -6.52 0.74 5.34
CA GLU A 86 -5.17 0.96 5.85
C GLU A 86 -4.35 1.74 4.83
N ILE A 87 -3.62 2.73 5.35
CA ILE A 87 -2.57 3.44 4.61
C ILE A 87 -1.26 3.09 5.31
N SER A 88 -0.30 2.54 4.59
CA SER A 88 0.96 2.08 5.19
C SER A 88 2.16 2.37 4.29
N TRP A 89 3.35 2.45 4.89
CA TRP A 89 4.59 2.42 4.13
C TRP A 89 4.86 0.97 3.70
N VAL A 90 5.25 0.77 2.44
CA VAL A 90 5.58 -0.56 1.92
C VAL A 90 6.88 -1.05 2.57
N ASP A 91 6.83 -2.22 3.19
CA ASP A 91 7.98 -2.84 3.83
C ASP A 91 9.16 -2.97 2.85
N GLY A 92 10.33 -2.49 3.27
CA GLY A 92 11.54 -2.51 2.45
C GLY A 92 11.58 -1.47 1.33
N CYS A 93 10.57 -0.60 1.21
CA CYS A 93 10.64 0.53 0.28
C CYS A 93 11.59 1.60 0.82
N GLU A 94 12.59 1.95 0.02
CA GLU A 94 13.57 2.98 0.33
C GLU A 94 13.16 4.31 -0.33
N GLY A 95 13.23 5.41 0.42
CA GLY A 95 12.93 6.73 -0.12
C GLY A 95 12.64 7.78 0.93
N GLU A 96 12.48 9.01 0.46
CA GLU A 96 12.03 10.14 1.27
C GLU A 96 10.56 9.99 1.67
N SER A 97 10.16 10.68 2.75
CA SER A 97 8.77 10.73 3.18
C SER A 97 7.84 11.19 2.04
N GLN A 98 6.69 10.53 1.92
CA GLN A 98 5.66 10.83 0.92
C GLN A 98 4.39 11.37 1.57
N ASN A 99 3.66 12.23 0.88
CA ASN A 99 2.34 12.65 1.32
C ASN A 99 1.30 11.61 0.87
N SER A 100 0.77 10.84 1.82
CA SER A 100 -0.23 9.81 1.53
C SER A 100 -1.55 10.34 0.98
N LEU A 101 -1.83 11.66 1.02
CA LEU A 101 -3.02 12.22 0.36
C LEU A 101 -2.87 12.28 -1.16
N THR A 102 -1.64 12.46 -1.65
CA THR A 102 -1.28 12.60 -3.07
C THR A 102 0.11 11.98 -3.28
N PRO A 103 0.22 10.64 -3.18
CA PRO A 103 1.52 9.95 -3.13
C PRO A 103 2.29 10.04 -4.45
N VAL A 104 1.55 10.14 -5.57
CA VAL A 104 2.06 10.21 -6.93
C VAL A 104 1.18 11.16 -7.74
N GLU A 105 1.72 11.75 -8.80
CA GLU A 105 0.97 12.66 -9.66
C GLU A 105 -0.25 11.96 -10.29
N GLY A 106 -1.41 12.61 -10.24
CA GLY A 106 -2.65 12.09 -10.86
C GLY A 106 -3.40 11.01 -10.05
N ALA A 107 -2.91 10.62 -8.87
CA ALA A 107 -3.63 9.69 -7.99
C ALA A 107 -3.83 10.29 -6.59
N THR A 108 -5.05 10.19 -6.08
CA THR A 108 -5.41 10.64 -4.73
C THR A 108 -5.62 9.47 -3.78
N CYS A 109 -5.47 9.71 -2.48
CA CYS A 109 -5.78 8.71 -1.45
C CYS A 109 -7.19 8.12 -1.61
N ASP A 110 -8.20 8.99 -1.82
CA ASP A 110 -9.60 8.57 -1.99
C ASP A 110 -9.72 7.62 -3.19
N ASP A 111 -9.13 7.98 -4.34
CA ASP A 111 -9.20 7.16 -5.56
C ASP A 111 -8.49 5.81 -5.40
N LEU A 112 -7.36 5.77 -4.69
CA LEU A 112 -6.57 4.55 -4.48
C LEU A 112 -7.29 3.57 -3.54
N LEU A 113 -7.89 4.06 -2.44
CA LEU A 113 -8.70 3.23 -1.54
C LEU A 113 -10.02 2.77 -2.19
N ILE A 114 -10.68 3.64 -2.96
CA ILE A 114 -11.89 3.28 -3.73
C ILE A 114 -11.54 2.26 -4.83
N GLY A 115 -10.45 2.48 -5.54
CA GLY A 115 -9.94 1.60 -6.60
C GLY A 115 -9.58 0.21 -6.08
N SER A 116 -8.98 0.14 -4.87
CA SER A 116 -8.63 -1.14 -4.23
C SER A 116 -9.83 -2.05 -3.94
N TRP A 117 -11.05 -1.51 -3.94
CA TRP A 117 -12.29 -2.28 -3.96
C TRP A 117 -12.81 -2.49 -5.38
N LYS A 118 -13.02 -1.41 -6.13
CA LYS A 118 -13.72 -1.44 -7.43
C LYS A 118 -13.00 -2.24 -8.52
N ASN A 119 -11.67 -2.27 -8.47
CA ASN A 119 -10.86 -2.91 -9.50
C ASN A 119 -10.66 -4.41 -9.26
N CYS A 120 -11.24 -4.95 -8.18
CA CYS A 120 -11.18 -6.36 -7.83
C CYS A 120 -12.54 -7.02 -8.03
N ASN A 121 -12.59 -8.03 -8.91
CA ASN A 121 -13.78 -8.87 -9.10
C ASN A 121 -13.69 -10.12 -8.21
N ASN A 122 -13.81 -9.92 -6.89
CA ASN A 122 -13.58 -10.94 -5.86
C ASN A 122 -14.63 -10.90 -4.74
N ASP A 123 -15.90 -10.79 -5.13
CA ASP A 123 -17.06 -10.78 -4.23
C ASP A 123 -17.04 -9.68 -3.14
N GLY A 124 -16.24 -8.63 -3.36
CA GLY A 124 -16.11 -7.51 -2.43
C GLY A 124 -14.98 -7.65 -1.40
N ALA A 125 -14.19 -8.73 -1.45
CA ALA A 125 -13.03 -8.91 -0.57
C ALA A 125 -11.97 -7.80 -0.71
N GLY A 126 -11.97 -7.08 -1.83
CA GLY A 126 -11.12 -5.90 -2.02
C GLY A 126 -9.68 -6.26 -2.30
N GLY A 127 -8.75 -5.42 -1.87
CA GLY A 127 -7.36 -5.52 -2.29
C GLY A 127 -6.51 -4.36 -1.81
N TRP A 128 -5.38 -4.20 -2.48
CA TRP A 128 -4.48 -3.08 -2.25
C TRP A 128 -3.77 -2.63 -3.52
N ILE A 129 -3.31 -1.40 -3.49
CA ILE A 129 -2.48 -0.81 -4.53
C ILE A 129 -1.37 0.02 -3.88
N ASP A 130 -0.18 -0.06 -4.47
CA ASP A 130 0.97 0.72 -4.04
C ASP A 130 1.12 1.94 -4.96
N ALA A 131 1.37 3.10 -4.39
CA ALA A 131 1.65 4.34 -5.12
C ALA A 131 2.92 4.96 -4.53
N GLY A 132 4.03 4.86 -5.27
CA GLY A 132 5.35 5.07 -4.70
C GLY A 132 5.65 4.03 -3.61
N CYS A 133 5.96 4.50 -2.40
CA CYS A 133 6.19 3.68 -1.23
C CYS A 133 4.97 3.61 -0.29
N VAL A 134 3.81 4.14 -0.69
CA VAL A 134 2.60 4.11 0.12
C VAL A 134 1.62 3.07 -0.40
N ARG A 135 1.17 2.17 0.47
CA ARG A 135 0.13 1.17 0.21
C ARG A 135 -1.22 1.67 0.68
N TYR A 136 -2.23 1.44 -0.15
CA TYR A 136 -3.64 1.71 0.14
C TYR A 136 -4.39 0.40 0.08
N LYS A 137 -4.97 -0.01 1.20
CA LYS A 137 -5.59 -1.34 1.33
C LYS A 137 -7.02 -1.21 1.84
N PHE A 138 -7.90 -2.05 1.31
CA PHE A 138 -9.29 -2.20 1.75
C PHE A 138 -9.65 -3.69 1.89
N TRP A 139 -10.36 -4.04 2.97
CA TRP A 139 -10.99 -5.35 3.13
C TRP A 139 -12.26 -5.27 3.98
N PRO A 140 -13.25 -6.15 3.73
CA PRO A 140 -14.44 -6.26 4.56
C PRO A 140 -14.21 -7.19 5.77
N SER A 141 -15.15 -7.18 6.72
CA SER A 141 -15.29 -8.21 7.75
C SER A 141 -16.77 -8.52 8.03
N SER A 142 -17.05 -9.70 8.60
CA SER A 142 -18.38 -10.11 9.09
C SER A 142 -18.87 -9.31 10.29
#